data_AF-A0A2V7SV44-F1
#
_entry.id   AF-A0A2V7SV44-F1
#
_cell.length_a   1.000
_cell.length_b   1.000
_cell.length_c   1.000
_cell.angle_alpha   90.00
_cell.angle_beta   90.00
_cell.angle_gamma   90.00
#
_symmetry.space_group_name_H-M   'P 1'
#
loop_
_entity.id
_entity.type
_entity.pdbx_description
1 polymer ?
#
loop_
_entity_poly.entity_id
_entity_poly.type
_entity_poly.pdbx_seq_one_letter_code
_entity_poly.pdbx_strand_id
1 'polypeptide(L)'
;MSRLITLLTDFGTADGYVGEVKAVLATLAPSATIVDVAHDVSPHDVDGARLALARYWRRFPEGTVHLVVVDPGVGSARGALATSSEGR
;
A
#
# COMPACT_ATOMS: atom_id res chain seq x y z
N MET A 1 -5.50 -19.73 2.56
CA MET A 1 -4.13 -19.20 2.68
C MET A 1 -4.23 -17.76 3.13
N SER A 2 -3.39 -17.30 4.06
CA SER A 2 -3.31 -15.88 4.44
C SER A 2 -2.94 -15.06 3.21
N ARG A 3 -3.68 -13.97 2.95
CA ARG A 3 -3.36 -13.03 1.86
C ARG A 3 -2.39 -11.98 2.40
N LEU A 4 -1.34 -11.68 1.65
CA LEU A 4 -0.40 -10.62 2.01
C LEU A 4 -0.89 -9.28 1.42
N ILE A 5 -0.85 -8.23 2.23
CA ILE A 5 -1.07 -6.85 1.78
C ILE A 5 0.21 -6.06 2.10
N THR A 6 0.90 -5.56 1.09
CA THR A 6 2.05 -4.68 1.32
C THR A 6 1.61 -3.23 1.35
N LEU A 7 2.19 -2.39 2.22
CA LEU A 7 1.92 -0.96 2.28
C LEU A 7 3.12 -0.12 1.83
N LEU A 8 2.90 0.77 0.85
CA LEU A 8 3.85 1.80 0.43
C LEU A 8 3.12 3.15 0.40
N THR A 9 3.52 4.11 1.24
CA THR A 9 2.85 5.41 1.34
C THR A 9 3.82 6.59 1.50
N ASP A 10 3.30 7.82 1.35
CA ASP A 10 3.98 9.09 1.65
C ASP A 10 3.46 9.77 2.94
N PHE A 11 2.79 9.01 3.81
CA PHE A 11 2.10 9.53 5.01
C PHE A 11 3.04 9.89 6.16
N GLY A 12 4.27 9.39 6.14
CA GLY A 12 5.13 9.32 7.31
C GLY A 12 4.59 8.37 8.38
N THR A 13 5.22 8.40 9.55
CA THR A 13 4.88 7.53 10.69
C THR A 13 4.59 8.31 11.97
N ALA A 14 4.55 9.65 11.89
CA ALA A 14 4.55 10.52 13.06
C ALA A 14 3.16 10.75 13.68
N ASP A 15 2.09 10.68 12.87
CA ASP A 15 0.73 11.11 13.26
C ASP A 15 -0.26 9.94 13.44
N GLY A 16 0.18 8.72 13.19
CA GLY A 16 -0.65 7.52 13.31
C GLY A 16 -1.53 7.21 12.10
N TYR A 17 -1.43 7.96 10.99
CA TYR A 17 -2.31 7.73 9.84
C TYR A 17 -2.16 6.33 9.23
N VAL A 18 -0.92 5.82 9.16
CA VAL A 18 -0.64 4.42 8.80
C VAL A 18 -1.34 3.42 9.75
N GLY A 19 -1.42 3.76 11.03
CA GLY A 19 -2.14 2.96 12.03
C GLY A 19 -3.64 2.89 11.75
N GLU A 20 -4.26 4.00 11.34
CA GLU A 20 -5.67 4.05 10.94
C GLU A 20 -5.93 3.15 9.72
N VAL A 21 -5.08 3.22 8.69
CA VAL A 21 -5.16 2.32 7.53
C VAL A 21 -5.12 0.86 7.95
N LYS A 22 -4.18 0.50 8.83
CA LYS A 22 -4.05 -0.88 9.33
C LYS A 22 -5.26 -1.31 10.16
N ALA A 23 -5.87 -0.42 10.93
CA ALA A 23 -7.09 -0.73 11.68
C ALA A 23 -8.27 -1.05 10.75
N VAL A 24 -8.43 -0.28 9.66
CA VAL A 24 -9.44 -0.57 8.63
C VAL A 24 -9.16 -1.91 7.96
N LEU A 25 -7.91 -2.18 7.57
CA LEU A 25 -7.52 -3.46 6.97
C LEU A 25 -7.73 -4.64 7.92
N ALA A 26 -7.41 -4.50 9.21
CA ALA A 26 -7.66 -5.53 10.21
C ALA A 26 -9.15 -5.84 10.37
N THR A 27 -10.03 -4.86 10.14
CA THR A 27 -11.49 -5.04 10.20
C THR A 27 -12.03 -5.69 8.93
N LEU A 28 -11.61 -5.24 7.75
CA LEU A 28 -12.14 -5.70 6.46
C LEU A 28 -11.47 -6.97 5.94
N ALA A 29 -10.22 -7.21 6.31
CA ALA A 29 -9.40 -8.35 5.89
C ALA A 29 -8.65 -8.96 7.09
N PRO A 30 -9.35 -9.48 8.12
CA PRO A 30 -8.75 -9.93 9.38
C PRO A 30 -7.77 -11.11 9.24
N SER A 31 -7.83 -11.84 8.13
CA SER A 31 -6.91 -12.95 7.83
C SER A 31 -5.70 -12.52 7.00
N ALA A 32 -5.61 -11.25 6.62
CA ALA A 32 -4.51 -10.74 5.82
C ALA A 32 -3.31 -10.40 6.70
N THR A 33 -2.11 -10.76 6.23
CA THR A 33 -0.86 -10.32 6.84
C THR A 33 -0.44 -9.01 6.19
N ILE A 34 -0.29 -7.97 6.99
CA ILE A 34 0.16 -6.65 6.53
C ILE A 34 1.68 -6.58 6.61
N VAL A 35 2.33 -6.13 5.53
CA VAL A 35 3.78 -5.91 5.46
C VAL A 35 4.03 -4.47 5.08
N ASP A 36 4.63 -3.69 5.97
CA ASP A 36 5.08 -2.34 5.63
C ASP A 36 6.32 -2.43 4.75
N VAL A 37 6.30 -1.68 3.65
CA VAL A 37 7.46 -1.51 2.79
C VAL A 37 8.14 -0.19 3.11
N ALA A 38 7.39 0.91 3.04
CA ALA A 38 7.85 2.25 3.38
C ALA A 38 6.65 3.19 3.56
N HIS A 39 6.81 4.21 4.38
CA HIS A 39 5.81 5.25 4.61
C HIS A 39 6.39 6.66 4.43
N ASP A 40 7.68 6.75 4.14
CA ASP A 40 8.50 7.94 4.02
C ASP A 40 8.84 8.26 2.56
N VAL A 41 8.03 7.78 1.61
CA VAL A 41 8.11 8.27 0.23
C VAL A 41 7.92 9.79 0.26
N SER A 42 8.69 10.51 -0.57
CA SER A 42 8.56 11.97 -0.63
C SER A 42 7.10 12.34 -0.97
N PRO A 43 6.51 13.34 -0.29
CA PRO A 43 5.11 13.71 -0.51
C PRO A 43 4.80 13.91 -1.99
N HIS A 44 3.79 13.17 -2.46
CA HIS A 44 3.26 13.23 -3.83
C HIS A 44 4.23 12.75 -4.93
N ASP A 45 5.37 12.16 -4.57
CA ASP A 45 6.34 11.62 -5.52
C ASP A 45 5.91 10.25 -6.07
N VAL A 46 5.00 10.28 -7.04
CA VAL A 46 4.49 9.08 -7.72
C VAL A 46 5.60 8.32 -8.43
N ASP A 47 6.61 9.00 -8.96
CA ASP A 47 7.73 8.36 -9.66
C ASP A 47 8.68 7.65 -8.69
N GLY A 48 8.96 8.25 -7.53
CA GLY A 48 9.67 7.60 -6.43
C GLY A 48 8.95 6.35 -5.94
N ALA A 49 7.63 6.44 -5.73
CA ALA A 49 6.80 5.30 -5.36
C ALA A 49 6.82 4.19 -6.42
N ARG A 50 6.72 4.55 -7.70
CA ARG A 50 6.81 3.62 -8.83
C ARG A 50 8.14 2.88 -8.85
N LEU A 51 9.25 3.60 -8.64
CA LEU A 51 10.58 2.99 -8.60
C LEU A 51 10.74 2.07 -7.38
N ALA A 52 10.21 2.44 -6.22
CA ALA A 52 10.19 1.59 -5.03
C ALA A 52 9.40 0.30 -5.30
N LEU A 53 8.15 0.41 -5.78
CA LEU A 53 7.30 -0.73 -6.13
C LEU A 53 7.97 -1.70 -7.10
N ALA A 54 8.58 -1.16 -8.16
CA ALA A 54 9.27 -1.94 -9.19
C ALA A 54 10.40 -2.83 -8.63
N ARG A 55 11.00 -2.46 -7.49
CA ARG A 55 12.09 -3.23 -6.86
C ARG A 55 11.61 -4.49 -6.16
N TYR A 56 10.41 -4.48 -5.56
CA TYR A 56 10.01 -5.53 -4.64
C TYR A 56 8.78 -6.34 -5.06
N TRP A 57 7.87 -5.81 -5.89
CA TRP A 57 6.56 -6.44 -6.09
C TRP A 57 6.63 -7.90 -6.58
N ARG A 58 7.61 -8.20 -7.46
CA ARG A 58 7.89 -9.56 -7.96
C ARG A 58 8.47 -10.53 -6.92
N ARG A 59 8.95 -10.02 -5.79
CA ARG A 59 9.58 -10.83 -4.73
C ARG A 59 8.58 -11.33 -3.70
N PHE A 60 7.39 -10.75 -3.66
CA PHE A 60 6.30 -11.29 -2.85
C PHE A 60 5.68 -12.54 -3.52
N PRO A 61 4.97 -13.39 -2.79
CA PRO A 61 4.24 -14.52 -3.38
C PRO A 61 3.14 -14.06 -4.35
N GLU A 62 2.66 -14.97 -5.19
CA GLU A 62 1.41 -14.76 -5.92
C GLU A 62 0.24 -14.58 -4.95
N GLY A 63 -0.75 -13.78 -5.36
CA GLY A 63 -1.90 -13.40 -4.54
C GLY A 63 -1.62 -12.29 -3.52
N THR A 64 -0.40 -11.75 -3.47
CA THR A 64 -0.10 -10.52 -2.72
C THR A 64 -0.78 -9.32 -3.37
N VAL A 65 -1.48 -8.52 -2.55
CA VAL A 65 -2.02 -7.23 -2.95
C VAL A 65 -1.02 -6.14 -2.55
N HIS A 66 -0.60 -5.31 -3.51
CA HIS A 66 0.26 -4.17 -3.24
C HIS A 66 -0.58 -2.89 -3.10
N LEU A 67 -0.82 -2.44 -1.86
CA LEU A 67 -1.52 -1.18 -1.60
C LEU A 67 -0.50 -0.03 -1.58
N VAL A 68 -0.55 0.80 -2.61
CA VAL A 68 0.33 1.95 -2.79
C VAL A 68 -0.49 3.23 -2.77
N VAL A 69 -0.19 4.14 -1.84
CA VAL A 69 -0.91 5.41 -1.70
C VAL A 69 0.09 6.55 -1.62
N VAL A 70 0.27 7.24 -2.74
CA VAL A 70 1.03 8.49 -2.85
C VAL A 70 0.15 9.46 -3.61
N ASP A 71 -0.61 10.26 -2.87
CA ASP A 71 -1.76 10.99 -3.41
C ASP A 71 -2.10 12.24 -2.57
N PRO A 72 -2.03 13.46 -3.13
CA PRO A 72 -2.51 14.67 -2.45
C PRO A 72 -4.05 14.74 -2.34
N GLY A 73 -4.78 13.90 -3.08
CA GLY A 73 -6.24 13.86 -3.16
C GLY A 73 -6.93 12.81 -2.30
N VAL A 74 -6.23 12.22 -1.32
CA VAL A 74 -6.86 11.29 -0.38
C VAL A 74 -8.06 11.94 0.31
N GLY A 75 -9.17 11.21 0.41
CA GLY A 75 -10.44 11.70 0.97
C GLY A 75 -11.29 12.53 0.01
N SER A 76 -10.83 12.78 -1.21
CA SER A 76 -11.65 13.40 -2.27
C SER A 76 -12.60 12.40 -2.93
N ALA A 77 -13.40 12.88 -3.89
CA ALA A 77 -14.26 12.03 -4.72
C ALA A 77 -13.48 11.14 -5.72
N ARG A 78 -12.14 11.27 -5.78
CA ARG A 78 -11.30 10.49 -6.67
C ARG A 78 -11.27 9.02 -6.26
N GLY A 79 -11.69 8.15 -7.17
CA GLY A 79 -11.66 6.70 -6.95
C GLY A 79 -10.24 6.12 -7.00
N ALA A 80 -10.03 5.04 -6.25
CA ALA A 80 -8.84 4.22 -6.37
C ALA A 80 -8.84 3.42 -7.68
N LEU A 81 -7.64 3.06 -8.16
CA LEU A 81 -7.46 2.14 -9.27
C LEU A 81 -6.96 0.79 -8.75
N ALA A 82 -7.46 -0.29 -9.33
CA ALA A 82 -6.98 -1.65 -9.09
C ALA A 82 -6.64 -2.30 -10.44
N THR A 83 -5.50 -2.98 -10.49
CA THR A 83 -5.05 -3.75 -11.64
C THR A 83 -4.39 -5.03 -11.14
N SER A 84 -4.19 -5.99 -12.04
CA SER A 84 -3.51 -7.25 -11.73
C SER A 84 -2.42 -7.53 -12.74
N SER A 85 -1.28 -8.04 -12.27
CA SER A 85 -0.18 -8.51 -13.10
C SER A 85 0.45 -9.75 -12.47
N GLU A 86 0.63 -10.82 -13.25
CA GLU A 86 1.31 -12.04 -12.79
C GLU A 86 0.75 -12.60 -11.47
N GLY A 87 -0.59 -12.58 -11.35
CA GLY A 87 -1.31 -13.10 -10.19
C GLY A 87 -1.26 -12.23 -8.93
N ARG A 88 -0.89 -10.95 -9.05
CA ARG A 88 -0.79 -9.97 -7.96
C ARG A 88 -1.53 -8.69 -8.30
#